data_AF-A0A9J6P9I8-F1
#
_entry.id   AF-A0A9J6P9I8-F1
#
_cell.length_a   1.000
_cell.length_b   1.000
_cell.length_c   1.000
_cell.angle_alpha   90.00
_cell.angle_beta   90.00
_cell.angle_gamma   90.00
#
_symmetry.space_group_name_H-M   'P 1'
#
loop_
_entity.id
_entity.type
_entity.pdbx_description
1 polymer ?
#
loop_
_entity_poly.entity_id
_entity_poly.type
_entity_poly.pdbx_seq_one_letter_code
_entity_poly.pdbx_strand_id
1 'polypeptide(L)'
;MQPPDQLVEHIYDASVIRDGWPRVVAGIASFCCASSALVLVNDGETGQLSFADEFGVSPDYRTAYLADLRRDDLRLDDLVRHPVGTVRTDTMIRHYGAYTRSRAYRELYSKLGTEHALGAFLYSDGRRAVGLRVFRSHRDGPFGKMEIRRYRSLLPHLRRAFRLRGLREAEHEGFAGAQKAVDLLSWGVFLVDPKGRVTTLNRCAARLSAQAGWDIERTLVHLGGQALATWKVDGQTRFVAAVPGRTGAGAQDDALHLSLQVAAPETSSLDDGTPFAVAFVAEPGGRGRACADGLRALHALTPSEAAVTEQLIDGWRLSVAAERLGISHETARSHLRSVFNKTGISRQADLVREALRGPALEGDAASRPAAALGPIPRRG
;
A
#
# COMPACT_ATOMS: atom_id res chain seq x y z
N MET A 1 -9.49 21.35 34.01
CA MET A 1 -10.80 20.85 33.56
C MET A 1 -10.52 19.62 32.74
N GLN A 2 -11.04 18.46 33.13
CA GLN A 2 -10.89 17.22 32.36
C GLN A 2 -11.72 17.31 31.07
N PRO A 3 -11.31 16.63 29.98
CA PRO A 3 -12.17 16.50 28.82
C PRO A 3 -13.44 15.72 29.19
N PRO A 4 -14.58 15.93 28.52
CA PRO A 4 -15.75 15.09 28.71
C PRO A 4 -15.39 13.66 28.30
N ASP A 5 -15.79 12.67 29.11
CA ASP A 5 -15.50 11.26 28.83
C ASP A 5 -15.95 10.85 27.42
N GLN A 6 -17.11 11.34 27.01
CA GLN A 6 -17.65 11.13 25.66
C GLN A 6 -16.73 11.63 24.53
N LEU A 7 -15.99 12.74 24.72
CA LEU A 7 -15.03 13.21 23.72
C LEU A 7 -13.81 12.29 23.64
N VAL A 8 -13.38 11.76 24.79
CA VAL A 8 -12.26 10.81 24.85
C VAL A 8 -12.65 9.48 24.20
N GLU A 9 -13.86 8.97 24.46
CA GLU A 9 -14.40 7.79 23.78
C GLU A 9 -14.43 7.97 22.26
N HIS A 10 -15.00 9.08 21.77
CA HIS A 10 -15.01 9.37 20.34
C HIS A 10 -13.62 9.43 19.71
N ILE A 11 -12.60 9.94 20.44
CA ILE A 11 -11.20 9.95 19.96
C ILE A 11 -10.70 8.52 19.74
N TYR A 12 -11.01 7.59 20.64
CA TYR A 12 -10.60 6.19 20.50
C TYR A 12 -11.42 5.46 19.44
N ASP A 13 -12.73 5.66 19.37
CA ASP A 13 -13.57 5.05 18.35
C ASP A 13 -13.16 5.49 16.93
N ALA A 14 -12.84 6.77 16.75
CA ALA A 14 -12.34 7.30 15.48
C ALA A 14 -10.97 6.74 15.08
N SER A 15 -10.18 6.20 16.02
CA SER A 15 -8.92 5.51 15.69
C SER A 15 -9.13 4.15 15.01
N VAL A 16 -10.35 3.60 15.11
CA VAL A 16 -10.73 2.30 14.54
C VAL A 16 -11.64 2.46 13.33
N ILE A 17 -12.49 3.49 13.30
CA ILE A 17 -13.50 3.74 12.26
C ILE A 17 -13.00 4.78 11.26
N ARG A 18 -13.08 4.47 9.95
CA ARG A 18 -12.53 5.27 8.85
C ARG A 18 -13.05 6.72 8.78
N ASP A 19 -14.29 6.98 9.20
CA ASP A 19 -14.96 8.29 9.06
C ASP A 19 -15.30 8.97 10.40
N GLY A 20 -14.68 8.57 11.50
CA GLY A 20 -14.98 9.12 12.83
C GLY A 20 -14.35 10.48 13.13
N TRP A 21 -13.25 10.82 12.45
CA TRP A 21 -12.39 11.96 12.79
C TRP A 21 -13.01 13.35 12.55
N PRO A 22 -13.80 13.61 11.49
CA PRO A 22 -14.43 14.92 11.32
C PRO A 22 -15.27 15.36 12.54
N ARG A 23 -16.01 14.42 13.15
CA ARG A 23 -16.79 14.66 14.37
C ARG A 23 -15.89 14.93 15.58
N VAL A 24 -14.78 14.21 15.71
CA VAL A 24 -13.80 14.39 16.79
C VAL A 24 -13.14 15.77 16.68
N VAL A 25 -12.70 16.15 15.49
CA VAL A 25 -12.06 17.44 15.23
C VAL A 25 -13.01 18.60 15.54
N ALA A 26 -14.29 18.47 15.19
CA ALA A 26 -15.34 19.42 15.59
C ALA A 26 -15.48 19.50 17.12
N GLY A 27 -15.57 18.35 17.81
CA GLY A 27 -15.67 18.29 19.27
C GLY A 27 -14.47 18.92 19.99
N ILE A 28 -13.26 18.73 19.47
CA ILE A 28 -12.03 19.35 20.00
C ILE A 28 -12.07 20.87 19.81
N ALA A 29 -12.52 21.35 18.65
CA ALA A 29 -12.69 22.78 18.39
C ALA A 29 -13.66 23.39 19.41
N SER A 30 -14.85 22.81 19.59
CA SER A 30 -15.83 23.29 20.56
C SER A 30 -15.30 23.26 22.01
N PHE A 31 -14.59 22.21 22.41
CA PHE A 31 -14.02 22.10 23.76
C PHE A 31 -12.96 23.17 24.06
N CYS A 32 -12.16 23.54 23.04
CA CYS A 32 -11.18 24.62 23.13
C CYS A 32 -11.78 26.01 22.87
N CYS A 33 -13.10 26.10 22.68
CA CYS A 33 -13.82 27.28 22.22
C CYS A 33 -13.17 27.91 20.98
N ALA A 34 -12.83 27.09 20.00
CA ALA A 34 -12.27 27.46 18.71
C ALA A 34 -13.35 27.40 17.61
N SER A 35 -13.20 28.22 16.59
CA SER A 35 -14.14 28.29 15.44
C SER A 35 -13.85 27.22 14.40
N SER A 36 -12.60 26.78 14.30
CA SER A 36 -12.18 25.77 13.33
C SER A 36 -11.01 24.93 13.86
N ALA A 37 -10.76 23.80 13.21
CA ALA A 37 -9.64 22.91 13.54
C ALA A 37 -9.17 22.15 12.30
N LEU A 38 -7.88 21.80 12.28
CA LEU A 38 -7.26 20.99 11.23
C LEU A 38 -6.27 19.99 11.80
N VAL A 39 -6.19 18.83 11.15
CA VAL A 39 -5.15 17.84 11.30
C VAL A 39 -4.23 17.95 10.10
N LEU A 40 -2.98 18.32 10.36
CA LEU A 40 -1.92 18.40 9.36
C LEU A 40 -1.03 17.17 9.45
N VAL A 41 -0.64 16.66 8.29
CA VAL A 41 0.34 15.59 8.15
C VAL A 41 1.49 16.14 7.33
N ASN A 42 2.69 16.02 7.88
CA ASN A 42 3.92 16.37 7.20
C ASN A 42 4.65 15.08 6.82
N ASP A 43 4.95 14.91 5.55
CA ASP A 43 5.74 13.81 5.03
C ASP A 43 7.23 14.05 5.32
N GLY A 44 7.88 13.09 5.97
CA GLY A 44 9.26 13.19 6.43
C GLY A 44 10.30 13.08 5.30
N GLU A 45 9.96 12.45 4.18
CA GLU A 45 10.87 12.24 3.05
C GLU A 45 10.82 13.40 2.06
N THR A 46 9.61 13.82 1.71
CA THR A 46 9.36 14.87 0.70
C THR A 46 9.20 16.26 1.31
N GLY A 47 8.92 16.35 2.62
CA GLY A 47 8.53 17.60 3.28
C GLY A 47 7.16 18.13 2.84
N GLN A 48 6.39 17.34 2.08
CA GLN A 48 5.06 17.75 1.64
C GLN A 48 4.08 17.75 2.82
N LEU A 49 3.25 18.79 2.86
CA LEU A 49 2.21 18.93 3.86
C LEU A 49 0.85 18.61 3.24
N SER A 50 0.05 17.83 3.97
CA SER A 50 -1.32 17.50 3.60
C SER A 50 -2.26 17.69 4.80
N PHE A 51 -3.55 17.75 4.52
CA PHE A 51 -4.60 17.82 5.55
C PHE A 51 -5.36 16.50 5.56
N ALA A 52 -5.37 15.86 6.73
CA ALA A 52 -6.06 14.59 6.93
C ALA A 52 -7.53 14.81 7.29
N ASP A 53 -7.79 15.77 8.18
CA ASP A 53 -9.12 16.03 8.73
C ASP A 53 -9.28 17.52 9.06
N GLU A 54 -10.47 18.07 8.87
CA GLU A 54 -10.74 19.49 9.11
C GLU A 54 -12.18 19.74 9.57
N PHE A 55 -12.37 20.85 10.29
CA PHE A 55 -13.68 21.34 10.72
C PHE A 55 -13.69 22.87 10.66
N GLY A 56 -14.69 23.46 10.01
CA GLY A 56 -14.90 24.92 9.99
C GLY A 56 -13.82 25.71 9.24
N VAL A 57 -12.93 25.06 8.50
CA VAL A 57 -11.90 25.71 7.68
C VAL A 57 -12.47 25.93 6.27
N SER A 58 -12.27 27.12 5.69
CA SER A 58 -12.70 27.41 4.32
C SER A 58 -11.91 26.58 3.30
N PRO A 59 -12.52 26.01 2.24
CA PRO A 59 -11.79 25.33 1.17
C PRO A 59 -10.69 26.20 0.52
N ASP A 60 -10.91 27.52 0.46
CA ASP A 60 -9.92 28.48 -0.05
C ASP A 60 -8.66 28.52 0.82
N TYR A 61 -8.79 28.23 2.12
CA TYR A 61 -7.66 28.16 3.04
C TYR A 61 -6.66 27.11 2.58
N ARG A 62 -7.17 25.92 2.27
CA ARG A 62 -6.34 24.78 1.89
C ARG A 62 -5.58 25.07 0.61
N THR A 63 -6.27 25.53 -0.41
CA THR A 63 -5.69 25.82 -1.73
C THR A 63 -4.60 26.88 -1.61
N ALA A 64 -4.90 28.01 -0.95
CA ALA A 64 -3.93 29.11 -0.79
C ALA A 64 -2.74 28.74 0.11
N TYR A 65 -2.97 27.98 1.18
CA TYR A 65 -1.92 27.57 2.11
C TYR A 65 -0.94 26.58 1.47
N LEU A 66 -1.43 25.55 0.77
CA LEU A 66 -0.58 24.54 0.14
C LEU A 66 0.16 25.07 -1.10
N ALA A 67 -0.43 26.03 -1.83
CA ALA A 67 0.16 26.56 -3.04
C ALA A 67 1.38 27.47 -2.80
N ASP A 68 1.32 28.38 -1.82
CA ASP A 68 2.35 29.43 -1.70
C ASP A 68 2.59 29.90 -0.25
N LEU A 69 1.54 29.96 0.59
CA LEU A 69 1.65 30.65 1.89
C LEU A 69 2.24 29.81 3.02
N ARG A 70 2.46 28.49 2.81
CA ARG A 70 3.12 27.61 3.79
C ARG A 70 4.53 28.08 4.15
N ARG A 71 5.30 28.61 3.19
CA ARG A 71 6.69 29.06 3.39
C ARG A 71 6.82 30.25 4.33
N ASP A 72 5.73 31.00 4.50
CA ASP A 72 5.65 32.19 5.35
C ASP A 72 4.92 31.91 6.69
N ASP A 73 4.59 30.65 7.01
CA ASP A 73 3.91 30.27 8.26
C ASP A 73 4.89 30.19 9.44
N LEU A 74 5.16 31.35 10.03
CA LEU A 74 5.97 31.46 11.26
C LEU A 74 5.42 30.68 12.45
N ARG A 75 4.11 30.35 12.49
CA ARG A 75 3.53 29.55 13.59
C ARG A 75 3.92 28.09 13.46
N LEU A 76 3.89 27.57 12.24
CA LEU A 76 4.31 26.20 11.99
C LEU A 76 5.82 26.04 12.11
N ASP A 77 6.60 27.06 11.72
CA ASP A 77 8.06 27.05 11.92
C ASP A 77 8.47 27.07 13.39
N ASP A 78 7.76 27.84 14.22
CA ASP A 78 7.92 27.79 15.68
C ASP A 78 7.54 26.40 16.21
N LEU A 79 6.40 25.86 15.78
CA LEU A 79 5.90 24.57 16.24
C LEU A 79 6.84 23.40 15.91
N VAL A 80 7.46 23.39 14.72
CA VAL A 80 8.43 22.36 14.29
C VAL A 80 9.71 22.37 15.14
N ARG A 81 10.09 23.51 15.71
CA ARG A 81 11.29 23.62 16.57
C ARG A 81 11.09 23.03 17.97
N HIS A 82 9.87 22.59 18.30
CA HIS A 82 9.55 22.06 19.61
C HIS A 82 9.28 20.55 19.58
N PRO A 83 9.60 19.82 20.67
CA PRO A 83 9.34 18.39 20.76
C PRO A 83 7.84 18.06 20.64
N VAL A 84 7.55 16.86 20.12
CA VAL A 84 6.18 16.31 20.04
C VAL A 84 5.48 16.36 21.40
N GLY A 85 4.26 16.87 21.41
CA GLY A 85 3.43 17.12 22.59
C GLY A 85 3.63 18.50 23.23
N THR A 86 4.52 19.33 22.70
CA THR A 86 4.66 20.72 23.17
C THR A 86 3.54 21.58 22.60
N VAL A 87 2.62 22.04 23.45
CA VAL A 87 1.56 22.96 23.05
C VAL A 87 2.12 24.35 22.79
N ARG A 88 1.82 24.89 21.61
CA ARG A 88 2.20 26.23 21.16
C ARG A 88 0.97 27.02 20.72
N THR A 89 1.06 28.33 20.87
CA THR A 89 0.09 29.29 20.34
C THR A 89 0.82 30.49 19.76
N ASP A 90 0.15 31.30 18.94
CA ASP A 90 0.70 32.47 18.28
C ASP A 90 1.35 33.46 19.27
N THR A 91 0.76 33.66 20.45
CA THR A 91 1.31 34.54 21.49
C THR A 91 2.60 34.04 22.15
N MET A 92 3.00 32.79 21.89
CA MET A 92 4.26 32.22 22.41
C MET A 92 5.43 32.36 21.43
N ILE A 93 5.19 32.85 20.22
CA ILE A 93 6.21 33.06 19.20
C ILE A 93 7.10 34.23 19.64
N ARG A 94 8.41 34.03 19.67
CA ARG A 94 9.40 35.02 20.16
C ARG A 94 9.27 36.40 19.49
N HIS A 95 8.81 36.45 18.24
CA HIS A 95 8.61 37.68 17.47
C HIS A 95 7.16 37.83 17.00
N TYR A 96 6.21 37.99 17.92
CA TYR A 96 4.79 38.18 17.58
C TYR A 96 4.54 39.34 16.58
N GLY A 97 5.31 40.43 16.66
CA GLY A 97 5.23 41.54 15.70
C GLY A 97 5.77 41.21 14.29
N ALA A 98 6.56 40.15 14.12
CA ALA A 98 6.91 39.64 12.79
C ALA A 98 5.81 38.75 12.23
N TYR A 99 5.13 37.99 13.09
CA TYR A 99 3.95 37.19 12.73
C TYR A 99 2.83 38.04 12.13
N THR A 100 2.42 39.13 12.79
CA THR A 100 1.33 39.99 12.28
C THR A 100 1.67 40.74 10.99
N ARG A 101 2.96 40.83 10.63
CA ARG A 101 3.43 41.45 9.37
C ARG A 101 3.70 40.44 8.26
N SER A 102 3.65 39.13 8.56
CA SER A 102 3.94 38.09 7.57
C SER A 102 2.91 38.09 6.44
N ARG A 103 3.33 37.58 5.27
CA ARG A 103 2.45 37.43 4.11
C ARG A 103 1.28 36.51 4.42
N ALA A 104 1.56 35.36 5.04
CA ALA A 104 0.55 34.40 5.48
C ALA A 104 -0.49 35.02 6.42
N TYR A 105 -0.09 35.94 7.31
CA TYR A 105 -1.04 36.64 8.17
C TYR A 105 -1.96 37.57 7.38
N ARG A 106 -1.39 38.46 6.55
CA ARG A 106 -2.13 39.50 5.83
C ARG A 106 -3.02 38.95 4.71
N GLU A 107 -2.57 37.88 4.04
CA GLU A 107 -3.22 37.36 2.84
C GLU A 107 -4.16 36.19 3.13
N LEU A 108 -3.98 35.47 4.24
CA LEU A 108 -4.75 34.26 4.56
C LEU A 108 -5.40 34.31 5.93
N TYR A 109 -4.61 34.46 7.01
CA TYR A 109 -5.15 34.27 8.36
C TYR A 109 -6.18 35.32 8.74
N SER A 110 -5.90 36.60 8.42
CA SER A 110 -6.82 37.71 8.69
C SER A 110 -8.10 37.68 7.85
N LYS A 111 -8.05 37.08 6.65
CA LYS A 111 -9.19 37.02 5.73
C LYS A 111 -10.11 35.84 6.02
N LEU A 112 -9.54 34.74 6.52
CA LEU A 112 -10.27 33.49 6.72
C LEU A 112 -10.50 33.15 8.20
N GLY A 113 -10.29 34.10 9.12
CA GLY A 113 -10.65 33.96 10.54
C GLY A 113 -9.82 32.90 11.28
N THR A 114 -8.55 32.75 10.93
CA THR A 114 -7.62 31.75 11.51
C THR A 114 -6.38 32.39 12.13
N GLU A 115 -6.50 33.62 12.61
CA GLU A 115 -5.43 34.44 13.17
C GLU A 115 -4.81 33.79 14.40
N HIS A 116 -5.64 33.41 15.37
CA HIS A 116 -5.14 32.76 16.57
C HIS A 116 -5.11 31.25 16.36
N ALA A 117 -4.02 30.60 16.76
CA ALA A 117 -3.90 29.16 16.68
C ALA A 117 -3.39 28.57 17.99
N LEU A 118 -3.89 27.39 18.33
CA LEU A 118 -3.41 26.56 19.41
C LEU A 118 -3.22 25.15 18.89
N GLY A 119 -2.07 24.54 19.15
CA GLY A 119 -1.83 23.19 18.67
C GLY A 119 -0.52 22.59 19.13
N ALA A 120 -0.34 21.32 18.78
CA ALA A 120 0.88 20.57 19.01
C ALA A 120 1.10 19.58 17.86
N PHE A 121 2.35 19.21 17.62
CA PHE A 121 2.63 17.92 16.99
C PHE A 121 2.28 16.81 17.99
N LEU A 122 1.51 15.81 17.54
CA LEU A 122 0.98 14.72 18.36
C LEU A 122 1.79 13.45 18.18
N TYR A 123 2.30 13.22 16.97
CA TYR A 123 2.97 12.00 16.59
C TYR A 123 4.05 12.30 15.55
N SER A 124 5.15 11.57 15.61
CA SER A 124 6.20 11.56 14.58
C SER A 124 6.94 10.23 14.62
N ASP A 125 7.13 9.58 13.48
CA ASP A 125 7.84 8.30 13.34
C ASP A 125 8.99 8.34 12.32
N GLY A 126 9.42 9.54 11.94
CA GLY A 126 10.45 9.74 10.91
C GLY A 126 9.92 9.65 9.47
N ARG A 127 8.82 8.93 9.23
CA ARG A 127 8.12 8.92 7.93
C ARG A 127 7.07 10.01 7.84
N ARG A 128 6.31 10.24 8.91
CA ARG A 128 5.26 11.25 8.97
C ARG A 128 5.26 11.94 10.33
N ALA A 129 4.96 13.23 10.34
CA ALA A 129 4.68 13.99 11.55
C ALA A 129 3.25 14.55 11.50
N VAL A 130 2.44 14.24 12.52
CA VAL A 130 1.03 14.62 12.58
C VAL A 130 0.83 15.69 13.64
N GLY A 131 0.19 16.79 13.28
CA GLY A 131 -0.19 17.87 14.18
C GLY A 131 -1.68 18.14 14.15
N LEU A 132 -2.23 18.59 15.28
CA LEU A 132 -3.60 19.06 15.35
C LEU A 132 -3.58 20.52 15.80
N ARG A 133 -4.29 21.37 15.07
CA ARG A 133 -4.40 22.80 15.37
C ARG A 133 -5.85 23.20 15.43
N VAL A 134 -6.18 24.06 16.39
CA VAL A 134 -7.47 24.73 16.49
C VAL A 134 -7.26 26.22 16.28
N PHE A 135 -8.23 26.91 15.69
CA PHE A 135 -8.12 28.31 15.33
C PHE A 135 -9.26 29.15 15.87
N ARG A 136 -8.96 30.43 16.06
CA ARG A 136 -9.88 31.47 16.48
C ARG A 136 -9.71 32.67 15.57
N SER A 137 -10.81 33.39 15.35
CA SER A 137 -10.78 34.64 14.60
C SER A 137 -10.17 35.77 15.43
N HIS A 138 -9.84 36.89 14.79
CA HIS A 138 -9.45 38.11 15.51
C HIS A 138 -10.47 38.55 16.57
N ARG A 139 -11.78 38.35 16.31
CA ARG A 139 -12.85 38.76 17.23
C ARG A 139 -12.91 37.90 18.50
N ASP A 140 -12.49 36.64 18.41
CA ASP A 140 -12.50 35.71 19.54
C ASP A 140 -11.29 35.88 20.47
N GLY A 141 -10.28 36.63 20.01
CA GLY A 141 -9.04 36.89 20.74
C GLY A 141 -8.11 35.67 20.86
N PRO A 142 -6.90 35.88 21.43
CA PRO A 142 -5.90 34.83 21.57
C PRO A 142 -6.30 33.76 22.58
N PHE A 143 -5.71 32.57 22.45
CA PHE A 143 -5.92 31.48 23.39
C PHE A 143 -5.29 31.81 24.75
N GLY A 144 -6.11 31.79 25.80
CA GLY A 144 -5.70 32.07 27.16
C GLY A 144 -5.15 30.84 27.89
N LYS A 145 -4.73 31.06 29.16
CA LYS A 145 -4.22 29.98 30.03
C LYS A 145 -5.25 28.86 30.24
N MET A 146 -6.55 29.16 30.18
CA MET A 146 -7.60 28.16 30.38
C MET A 146 -7.69 27.20 29.19
N GLU A 147 -7.75 27.74 27.98
CA GLU A 147 -7.80 26.97 26.74
C GLU A 147 -6.56 26.12 26.53
N ILE A 148 -5.38 26.68 26.81
CA ILE A 148 -4.12 25.94 26.75
C ILE A 148 -4.17 24.74 27.71
N ARG A 149 -4.74 24.89 28.90
CA ARG A 149 -4.93 23.77 29.84
C ARG A 149 -5.93 22.73 29.34
N ARG A 150 -7.01 23.15 28.68
CA ARG A 150 -7.98 22.23 28.04
C ARG A 150 -7.35 21.43 26.91
N TYR A 151 -6.62 22.08 26.01
CA TYR A 151 -5.93 21.37 24.93
C TYR A 151 -4.87 20.39 25.50
N ARG A 152 -4.13 20.81 26.54
CA ARG A 152 -3.15 19.95 27.21
C ARG A 152 -3.76 18.70 27.86
N SER A 153 -5.00 18.75 28.36
CA SER A 153 -5.64 17.56 28.92
C SER A 153 -6.05 16.55 27.85
N LEU A 154 -6.28 16.98 26.60
CA LEU A 154 -6.54 16.09 25.47
C LEU A 154 -5.28 15.42 24.91
N LEU A 155 -4.11 16.02 25.09
CA LEU A 155 -2.86 15.56 24.48
C LEU A 155 -2.56 14.07 24.69
N PRO A 156 -2.65 13.49 25.91
CA PRO A 156 -2.34 12.07 26.10
C PRO A 156 -3.22 11.15 25.24
N HIS A 157 -4.51 11.49 25.12
CA HIS A 157 -5.49 10.73 24.33
C HIS A 157 -5.23 10.87 22.84
N LEU A 158 -5.03 12.11 22.37
CA LEU A 158 -4.72 12.40 20.98
C LEU A 158 -3.42 11.72 20.51
N ARG A 159 -2.35 11.83 21.30
CA ARG A 159 -1.07 11.19 20.99
C ARG A 159 -1.22 9.66 20.87
N ARG A 160 -1.98 9.04 21.77
CA ARG A 160 -2.23 7.59 21.72
C ARG A 160 -3.08 7.22 20.49
N ALA A 161 -4.15 7.94 20.22
CA ALA A 161 -5.05 7.66 19.10
C ALA A 161 -4.35 7.84 17.73
N PHE A 162 -3.58 8.91 17.54
CA PHE A 162 -2.82 9.11 16.29
C PHE A 162 -1.67 8.13 16.12
N ARG A 163 -1.04 7.67 17.21
CA ARG A 163 -0.05 6.57 17.15
C ARG A 163 -0.71 5.26 16.70
N LEU A 164 -1.89 4.93 17.22
CA LEU A 164 -2.65 3.74 16.80
C LEU A 164 -3.08 3.83 15.33
N ARG A 165 -3.56 5.01 14.90
CA ARG A 165 -3.88 5.28 13.49
C ARG A 165 -2.65 5.09 12.59
N GLY A 166 -1.50 5.64 12.96
CA GLY A 166 -0.26 5.51 12.20
C GLY A 166 0.20 4.06 12.06
N LEU A 167 0.14 3.27 13.15
CA LEU A 167 0.47 1.84 13.10
C LEU A 167 -0.45 1.07 12.13
N ARG A 168 -1.76 1.30 12.20
CA ARG A 168 -2.74 0.68 11.30
C ARG A 168 -2.56 1.08 9.84
N GLU A 169 -2.29 2.35 9.58
CA GLU A 169 -2.00 2.83 8.23
C GLU A 169 -0.76 2.14 7.66
N ALA A 170 0.31 2.01 8.46
CA ALA A 170 1.53 1.31 8.06
C ALA A 170 1.29 -0.19 7.79
N GLU A 171 0.51 -0.87 8.63
CA GLU A 171 0.09 -2.26 8.40
C GLU A 171 -0.73 -2.40 7.12
N HIS A 172 -1.69 -1.49 6.89
CA HIS A 172 -2.52 -1.50 5.69
C HIS A 172 -1.71 -1.23 4.43
N GLU A 173 -0.79 -0.27 4.46
CA GLU A 173 0.13 0.02 3.35
C GLU A 173 1.03 -1.19 3.05
N GLY A 174 1.57 -1.83 4.09
CA GLY A 174 2.36 -3.06 3.95
C GLY A 174 1.55 -4.20 3.32
N PHE A 175 0.33 -4.43 3.81
CA PHE A 175 -0.58 -5.44 3.27
C PHE A 175 -0.98 -5.15 1.82
N ALA A 176 -1.34 -3.90 1.49
CA ALA A 176 -1.65 -3.50 0.13
C ALA A 176 -0.44 -3.64 -0.81
N GLY A 177 0.77 -3.36 -0.32
CA GLY A 177 2.02 -3.60 -1.04
C GLY A 177 2.24 -5.08 -1.33
N ALA A 178 2.06 -5.95 -0.33
CA ALA A 178 2.16 -7.40 -0.48
C ALA A 178 1.11 -7.94 -1.46
N GLN A 179 -0.15 -7.49 -1.37
CA GLN A 179 -1.21 -7.85 -2.33
C GLN A 179 -0.83 -7.44 -3.76
N LYS A 180 -0.32 -6.22 -3.96
CA LYS A 180 0.15 -5.79 -5.29
C LYS A 180 1.28 -6.67 -5.81
N ALA A 181 2.20 -7.12 -4.95
CA ALA A 181 3.28 -8.02 -5.35
C ALA A 181 2.74 -9.40 -5.77
N VAL A 182 1.80 -9.97 -5.02
CA VAL A 182 1.15 -11.25 -5.36
C VAL A 182 0.30 -11.13 -6.64
N ASP A 183 -0.30 -9.96 -6.90
CA ASP A 183 -1.02 -9.65 -8.13
C ASP A 183 -0.13 -9.63 -9.39
N LEU A 184 1.19 -9.47 -9.23
CA LEU A 184 2.14 -9.55 -10.34
C LEU A 184 2.48 -10.99 -10.72
N LEU A 185 2.14 -11.96 -9.86
CA LEU A 185 2.38 -13.38 -10.15
C LEU A 185 1.46 -13.88 -11.25
N SER A 186 2.00 -14.76 -12.08
CA SER A 186 1.27 -15.44 -13.14
C SER A 186 0.46 -16.64 -12.69
N TRP A 187 0.70 -17.09 -11.47
CA TRP A 187 -0.06 -18.13 -10.83
C TRP A 187 -1.29 -17.53 -10.14
N GLY A 188 -2.41 -18.26 -10.21
CA GLY A 188 -3.55 -18.00 -9.36
C GLY A 188 -3.18 -18.34 -7.93
N VAL A 189 -3.23 -17.35 -7.03
CA VAL A 189 -2.99 -17.55 -5.61
C VAL A 189 -4.30 -17.43 -4.86
N PHE A 190 -4.63 -18.44 -4.07
CA PHE A 190 -5.81 -18.49 -3.21
C PHE A 190 -5.40 -18.72 -1.76
N LEU A 191 -5.90 -17.90 -0.84
CA LEU A 191 -5.81 -18.17 0.59
C LEU A 191 -7.09 -18.86 1.05
N VAL A 192 -6.93 -19.98 1.74
CA VAL A 192 -8.02 -20.84 2.22
C VAL A 192 -7.93 -20.93 3.74
N ASP A 193 -9.04 -20.64 4.43
CA ASP A 193 -9.14 -20.73 5.89
C ASP A 193 -9.31 -22.19 6.37
N PRO A 194 -9.24 -22.47 7.70
CA PRO A 194 -9.48 -23.80 8.27
C PRO A 194 -10.85 -24.41 7.98
N LYS A 195 -11.83 -23.60 7.60
CA LYS A 195 -13.18 -24.05 7.22
C LYS A 195 -13.26 -24.36 5.73
N GLY A 196 -12.14 -24.27 5.01
CA GLY A 196 -12.04 -24.46 3.58
C GLY A 196 -12.51 -23.26 2.76
N ARG A 197 -12.79 -22.09 3.35
CA ARG A 197 -13.30 -20.94 2.60
C ARG A 197 -12.17 -20.13 2.00
N VAL A 198 -12.33 -19.70 0.76
CA VAL A 198 -11.40 -18.74 0.12
C VAL A 198 -11.58 -17.37 0.78
N THR A 199 -10.51 -16.84 1.39
CA THR A 199 -10.50 -15.54 2.08
C THR A 199 -9.89 -14.44 1.24
N THR A 200 -8.94 -14.76 0.38
CA THR A 200 -8.25 -13.81 -0.50
C THR A 200 -7.81 -14.52 -1.77
N LEU A 201 -7.86 -13.81 -2.88
CA LEU A 201 -7.40 -14.27 -4.19
C LEU A 201 -6.63 -13.15 -4.88
N ASN A 202 -5.62 -13.50 -5.67
CA ASN A 202 -4.91 -12.53 -6.51
C ASN A 202 -5.64 -12.31 -7.84
N ARG A 203 -5.20 -11.34 -8.64
CA ARG A 203 -5.80 -11.03 -9.94
C ARG A 203 -5.87 -12.23 -10.89
N CYS A 204 -4.82 -13.06 -10.92
CA CYS A 204 -4.83 -14.25 -11.77
C CYS A 204 -5.88 -15.27 -11.31
N ALA A 205 -5.96 -15.52 -9.99
CA ALA A 205 -6.99 -16.36 -9.38
C ALA A 205 -8.40 -15.84 -9.65
N ALA A 206 -8.63 -14.52 -9.55
CA ALA A 206 -9.91 -13.90 -9.87
C ALA A 206 -10.35 -14.20 -11.32
N ARG A 207 -9.40 -14.05 -12.26
CA ARG A 207 -9.63 -14.35 -13.69
C ARG A 207 -9.94 -15.82 -13.91
N LEU A 208 -9.21 -16.72 -13.25
CA LEU A 208 -9.42 -18.16 -13.35
C LEU A 208 -10.79 -18.56 -12.78
N SER A 209 -11.20 -18.01 -11.63
CA SER A 209 -12.53 -18.25 -11.05
C SER A 209 -13.68 -17.73 -11.91
N ALA A 210 -13.45 -16.67 -12.68
CA ALA A 210 -14.48 -16.07 -13.55
C ALA A 210 -14.66 -16.80 -14.89
N GLN A 211 -13.76 -17.71 -15.27
CA GLN A 211 -13.90 -18.48 -16.52
C GLN A 211 -15.01 -19.53 -16.39
N ALA A 212 -15.95 -19.54 -17.35
CA ALA A 212 -17.07 -20.47 -17.36
C ALA A 212 -16.59 -21.94 -17.46
N GLY A 213 -17.11 -22.81 -16.60
CA GLY A 213 -16.86 -24.26 -16.63
C GLY A 213 -15.99 -24.82 -15.51
N TRP A 214 -15.47 -23.97 -14.62
CA TRP A 214 -14.54 -24.34 -13.56
C TRP A 214 -15.07 -23.95 -12.18
N ASP A 215 -15.41 -24.94 -11.36
CA ASP A 215 -15.69 -24.71 -9.93
C ASP A 215 -14.38 -24.89 -9.13
N ILE A 216 -13.43 -24.00 -9.41
CA ILE A 216 -12.10 -24.04 -8.80
C ILE A 216 -12.19 -23.77 -7.30
N GLU A 217 -13.13 -22.92 -6.87
CA GLU A 217 -13.36 -22.62 -5.46
C GLU A 217 -13.77 -23.89 -4.70
N ARG A 218 -14.74 -24.67 -5.19
CA ARG A 218 -15.14 -25.91 -4.52
C ARG A 218 -14.03 -26.94 -4.45
N THR A 219 -13.20 -27.03 -5.50
CA THR A 219 -12.04 -27.93 -5.52
C THR A 219 -10.98 -27.50 -4.51
N LEU A 220 -10.68 -26.20 -4.44
CA LEU A 220 -9.74 -25.61 -3.49
C LEU A 220 -10.22 -25.71 -2.05
N VAL A 221 -11.52 -25.54 -1.81
CA VAL A 221 -12.15 -25.74 -0.49
C VAL A 221 -11.90 -27.16 0.00
N HIS A 222 -12.14 -28.14 -0.87
CA HIS A 222 -11.98 -29.56 -0.52
C HIS A 222 -10.51 -29.92 -0.26
N LEU A 223 -9.63 -29.59 -1.20
CA LEU A 223 -8.21 -29.93 -1.10
C LEU A 223 -7.48 -29.12 -0.03
N GLY A 224 -7.83 -27.85 0.16
CA GLY A 224 -7.30 -26.99 1.22
C GLY A 224 -7.72 -27.47 2.61
N GLY A 225 -8.98 -27.87 2.78
CA GLY A 225 -9.46 -28.48 4.02
C GLY A 225 -8.75 -29.80 4.35
N GLN A 226 -8.53 -30.65 3.34
CA GLN A 226 -7.75 -31.88 3.50
C GLN A 226 -6.30 -31.58 3.88
N ALA A 227 -5.63 -30.66 3.18
CA ALA A 227 -4.26 -30.27 3.48
C ALA A 227 -4.10 -29.74 4.92
N LEU A 228 -5.05 -28.92 5.40
CA LEU A 228 -5.06 -28.40 6.77
C LEU A 228 -5.32 -29.50 7.81
N ALA A 229 -6.17 -30.48 7.50
CA ALA A 229 -6.41 -31.63 8.37
C ALA A 229 -5.19 -32.54 8.47
N THR A 230 -4.53 -32.82 7.33
CA THR A 230 -3.31 -33.62 7.28
C THR A 230 -2.17 -32.94 8.03
N TRP A 231 -1.94 -31.65 7.78
CA TRP A 231 -0.94 -30.84 8.50
C TRP A 231 -1.09 -30.92 10.03
N LYS A 232 -2.32 -30.94 10.56
CA LYS A 232 -2.56 -31.08 12.01
C LYS A 232 -2.14 -32.43 12.58
N VAL A 233 -2.09 -33.48 11.75
CA VAL A 233 -1.81 -34.85 12.18
C VAL A 233 -0.32 -35.18 12.01
N ASP A 234 0.27 -34.84 10.86
CA ASP A 234 1.63 -35.27 10.49
C ASP A 234 2.61 -34.13 10.21
N GLY A 235 2.17 -32.88 10.28
CA GLY A 235 3.00 -31.70 10.02
C GLY A 235 3.36 -31.49 8.55
N GLN A 236 2.77 -32.23 7.60
CA GLN A 236 3.05 -32.06 6.18
C GLN A 236 2.58 -30.68 5.70
N THR A 237 3.46 -29.91 5.06
CA THR A 237 3.19 -28.53 4.64
C THR A 237 2.97 -28.37 3.14
N ARG A 238 3.27 -29.39 2.33
CA ARG A 238 3.19 -29.30 0.86
C ARG A 238 2.37 -30.44 0.27
N PHE A 239 1.43 -30.09 -0.59
CA PHE A 239 0.52 -31.00 -1.28
C PHE A 239 0.45 -30.62 -2.76
N VAL A 240 0.43 -31.60 -3.66
CA VAL A 240 0.34 -31.36 -5.10
C VAL A 240 -0.79 -32.21 -5.65
N ALA A 241 -1.65 -31.60 -6.47
CA ALA A 241 -2.75 -32.27 -7.15
C ALA A 241 -2.84 -31.80 -8.60
N ALA A 242 -3.31 -32.68 -9.48
CA ALA A 242 -3.74 -32.31 -10.82
C ALA A 242 -5.27 -32.22 -10.82
N VAL A 243 -5.81 -31.11 -11.30
CA VAL A 243 -7.26 -30.91 -11.38
C VAL A 243 -7.67 -30.90 -12.86
N PRO A 244 -8.66 -31.72 -13.27
CA PRO A 244 -9.13 -31.73 -14.64
C PRO A 244 -9.61 -30.35 -15.06
N GLY A 245 -9.12 -29.88 -16.20
CA GLY A 245 -9.53 -28.60 -16.76
C GLY A 245 -10.63 -28.72 -17.79
N ARG A 246 -11.73 -27.99 -17.60
CA ARG A 246 -12.79 -27.90 -18.61
C ARG A 246 -12.72 -26.56 -19.33
N THR A 247 -11.74 -26.39 -20.21
CA THR A 247 -11.88 -25.36 -21.26
C THR A 247 -12.93 -25.84 -22.28
N GLY A 248 -13.72 -24.90 -22.81
CA GLY A 248 -14.90 -25.20 -23.62
C GLY A 248 -14.68 -26.18 -24.79
N ALA A 249 -15.79 -26.77 -25.24
CA ALA A 249 -15.91 -27.83 -26.23
C ALA A 249 -14.76 -27.94 -27.25
N GLY A 250 -13.86 -28.91 -27.03
CA GLY A 250 -13.00 -29.47 -28.08
C GLY A 250 -11.49 -29.54 -27.82
N ALA A 251 -10.97 -29.03 -26.71
CA ALA A 251 -9.53 -29.13 -26.41
C ALA A 251 -9.20 -30.30 -25.46
N GLN A 252 -8.16 -31.04 -25.81
CA GLN A 252 -7.67 -32.26 -25.17
C GLN A 252 -7.05 -31.96 -23.80
N ASP A 253 -7.66 -32.48 -22.74
CA ASP A 253 -7.14 -32.73 -21.37
C ASP A 253 -5.96 -31.85 -20.86
N ASP A 254 -6.14 -30.52 -20.84
CA ASP A 254 -5.22 -29.59 -20.20
C ASP A 254 -5.53 -29.51 -18.68
N ALA A 255 -4.96 -30.42 -17.90
CA ALA A 255 -5.11 -30.44 -16.44
C ALA A 255 -4.36 -29.27 -15.78
N LEU A 256 -5.01 -28.54 -14.87
CA LEU A 256 -4.32 -27.55 -14.03
C LEU A 256 -3.39 -28.26 -13.06
N HIS A 257 -2.17 -27.73 -12.94
CA HIS A 257 -1.28 -28.10 -11.86
C HIS A 257 -1.60 -27.24 -10.63
N LEU A 258 -2.04 -27.89 -9.57
CA LEU A 258 -2.31 -27.29 -8.27
C LEU A 258 -1.20 -27.67 -7.28
N SER A 259 -0.56 -26.66 -6.68
CA SER A 259 0.33 -26.85 -5.53
C SER A 259 -0.27 -26.13 -4.34
N LEU A 260 -0.58 -26.87 -3.27
CA LEU A 260 -1.09 -26.35 -2.00
C LEU A 260 0.05 -26.35 -0.98
N GLN A 261 0.23 -25.22 -0.31
CA GLN A 261 1.18 -25.07 0.77
C GLN A 261 0.44 -24.59 2.02
N VAL A 262 0.55 -25.34 3.12
CA VAL A 262 -0.03 -24.96 4.40
C VAL A 262 0.97 -24.11 5.16
N ALA A 263 0.52 -22.94 5.62
CA ALA A 263 1.29 -22.04 6.46
C ALA A 263 0.53 -21.82 7.77
N ALA A 264 1.23 -21.99 8.89
CA ALA A 264 0.73 -21.53 10.19
C ALA A 264 1.26 -20.11 10.43
N PRO A 265 0.40 -19.14 10.79
CA PRO A 265 0.89 -17.83 11.20
C PRO A 265 1.78 -17.96 12.44
N GLU A 266 2.76 -17.07 12.57
CA GLU A 266 3.52 -16.93 13.81
C GLU A 266 2.55 -16.53 14.93
N THR A 267 2.48 -17.35 15.98
CA THR A 267 1.54 -17.19 17.09
C THR A 267 1.80 -15.89 17.83
N SER A 268 0.75 -15.09 18.03
CA SER A 268 0.79 -13.94 18.94
C SER A 268 0.22 -14.33 20.30
N SER A 269 0.63 -13.67 21.39
CA SER A 269 0.18 -13.99 22.75
C SER A 269 -1.31 -13.76 23.02
N LEU A 270 -2.05 -13.18 22.08
CA LEU A 270 -3.48 -12.86 22.20
C LEU A 270 -4.36 -13.64 21.21
N ASP A 271 -3.75 -14.40 20.29
CA ASP A 271 -4.48 -15.16 19.28
C ASP A 271 -3.70 -16.44 18.95
N ASP A 272 -4.31 -17.60 19.20
CA ASP A 272 -3.86 -18.88 18.70
C ASP A 272 -4.06 -18.86 17.18
N GLY A 273 -3.11 -18.23 16.47
CA GLY A 273 -3.28 -17.86 15.07
C GLY A 273 -3.86 -19.00 14.23
N THR A 274 -4.97 -18.73 13.55
CA THR A 274 -5.63 -19.77 12.75
C THR A 274 -4.76 -20.15 11.55
N PRO A 275 -4.43 -21.45 11.35
CA PRO A 275 -3.64 -21.88 10.20
C PRO A 275 -4.38 -21.58 8.89
N PHE A 276 -3.67 -21.35 7.80
CA PHE A 276 -4.28 -21.15 6.48
C PHE A 276 -3.50 -21.93 5.42
N ALA A 277 -4.19 -22.29 4.33
CA ALA A 277 -3.55 -22.90 3.17
C ALA A 277 -3.44 -21.88 2.05
N VAL A 278 -2.28 -21.81 1.41
CA VAL A 278 -2.02 -21.05 0.20
C VAL A 278 -2.01 -22.01 -0.97
N ALA A 279 -2.93 -21.84 -1.91
CA ALA A 279 -3.02 -22.63 -3.12
C ALA A 279 -2.45 -21.85 -4.31
N PHE A 280 -1.49 -22.45 -5.00
CA PHE A 280 -0.93 -21.97 -6.26
C PHE A 280 -1.51 -22.79 -7.41
N VAL A 281 -2.14 -22.10 -8.34
CA VAL A 281 -2.75 -22.67 -9.55
C VAL A 281 -2.02 -22.15 -10.76
N ALA A 282 -1.46 -23.05 -11.56
CA ALA A 282 -0.84 -22.71 -12.84
C ALA A 282 -1.72 -23.20 -14.00
N GLU A 283 -2.16 -22.26 -14.84
CA GLU A 283 -2.82 -22.56 -16.13
C GLU A 283 -1.84 -23.26 -17.09
N PRO A 284 -2.23 -24.38 -17.74
CA PRO A 284 -1.44 -24.97 -18.81
C PRO A 284 -1.19 -23.92 -19.90
N GLY A 285 0.08 -23.68 -20.26
CA GLY A 285 0.47 -22.61 -21.19
C GLY A 285 0.40 -21.18 -20.65
N GLY A 286 -0.11 -20.93 -19.43
CA GLY A 286 -0.12 -19.57 -18.84
C GLY A 286 1.27 -19.07 -18.43
N ARG A 287 2.24 -19.97 -18.35
CA ARG A 287 3.62 -19.68 -17.90
C ARG A 287 4.41 -18.94 -18.97
N GLY A 288 4.25 -19.30 -20.26
CA GLY A 288 4.89 -18.59 -21.37
C GLY A 288 4.48 -17.13 -21.44
N ARG A 289 3.19 -16.86 -21.29
CA ARG A 289 2.64 -15.50 -21.34
C ARG A 289 3.26 -14.58 -20.29
N ALA A 290 3.32 -15.04 -19.05
CA ALA A 290 3.86 -14.26 -17.96
C ALA A 290 5.35 -13.97 -18.07
N CYS A 291 6.12 -14.97 -18.48
CA CYS A 291 7.55 -14.82 -18.70
C CYS A 291 7.80 -13.87 -19.88
N ALA A 292 6.97 -13.94 -20.94
CA ALA A 292 7.03 -13.00 -22.06
C ALA A 292 6.65 -11.57 -21.67
N ASP A 293 5.63 -11.38 -20.82
CA ASP A 293 5.25 -10.06 -20.29
C ASP A 293 6.36 -9.45 -19.41
N GLY A 294 7.03 -10.28 -18.59
CA GLY A 294 8.21 -9.87 -17.81
C GLY A 294 9.38 -9.43 -18.71
N LEU A 295 9.72 -10.24 -19.71
CA LEU A 295 10.75 -9.89 -20.70
C LEU A 295 10.37 -8.63 -21.49
N ARG A 296 9.09 -8.46 -21.79
CA ARG A 296 8.57 -7.26 -22.46
C ARG A 296 8.81 -6.01 -21.64
N ALA A 297 8.53 -6.05 -20.34
CA ALA A 297 8.76 -4.93 -19.45
C ALA A 297 10.26 -4.61 -19.28
N LEU A 298 11.11 -5.63 -19.19
CA LEU A 298 12.56 -5.48 -18.97
C LEU A 298 13.32 -5.04 -20.22
N HIS A 299 12.94 -5.54 -21.39
CA HIS A 299 13.67 -5.36 -22.66
C HIS A 299 12.90 -4.54 -23.70
N ALA A 300 11.79 -3.90 -23.30
CA ALA A 300 10.92 -3.12 -24.18
C ALA A 300 10.52 -3.87 -25.46
N LEU A 301 10.11 -5.13 -25.29
CA LEU A 301 9.60 -5.92 -26.41
C LEU A 301 8.27 -5.32 -26.92
N THR A 302 8.00 -5.49 -28.21
CA THR A 302 6.68 -5.15 -28.76
C THR A 302 5.66 -6.24 -28.41
N PRO A 303 4.34 -5.97 -28.48
CA PRO A 303 3.33 -7.01 -28.30
C PRO A 303 3.54 -8.23 -29.19
N SER A 304 3.92 -8.04 -30.45
CA SER A 304 4.18 -9.13 -31.41
C SER A 304 5.44 -9.93 -31.07
N GLU A 305 6.49 -9.27 -30.59
CA GLU A 305 7.71 -9.93 -30.11
C GLU A 305 7.45 -10.77 -28.84
N ALA A 306 6.65 -10.24 -27.91
CA ALA A 306 6.24 -10.95 -26.72
C ALA A 306 5.37 -12.18 -27.06
N ALA A 307 4.43 -12.04 -28.01
CA ALA A 307 3.58 -13.14 -28.45
C ALA A 307 4.37 -14.31 -29.08
N VAL A 308 5.40 -14.02 -29.90
CA VAL A 308 6.31 -15.06 -30.41
C VAL A 308 7.10 -15.69 -29.27
N THR A 309 7.61 -14.89 -28.34
CA THR A 309 8.41 -15.36 -27.19
C THR A 309 7.61 -16.28 -26.26
N GLU A 310 6.35 -15.94 -25.99
CA GLU A 310 5.41 -16.75 -25.21
C GLU A 310 5.30 -18.18 -25.76
N GLN A 311 5.04 -18.32 -27.08
CA GLN A 311 4.91 -19.63 -27.72
C GLN A 311 6.19 -20.46 -27.60
N LEU A 312 7.37 -19.83 -27.67
CA LEU A 312 8.65 -20.52 -27.51
C LEU A 312 8.89 -20.99 -26.07
N ILE A 313 8.43 -20.23 -25.08
CA ILE A 313 8.54 -20.59 -23.65
C ILE A 313 7.59 -21.75 -23.31
N ASP A 314 6.41 -21.78 -23.93
CA ASP A 314 5.48 -22.92 -23.84
C ASP A 314 5.98 -24.18 -24.58
N GLY A 315 7.16 -24.12 -25.20
CA GLY A 315 7.83 -25.26 -25.81
C GLY A 315 7.50 -25.49 -27.28
N TRP A 316 6.74 -24.59 -27.92
CA TRP A 316 6.42 -24.71 -29.35
C TRP A 316 7.64 -24.40 -30.23
N ARG A 317 7.71 -25.09 -31.36
CA ARG A 317 8.69 -24.78 -32.43
C ARG A 317 8.28 -23.47 -33.12
N LEU A 318 9.25 -22.70 -33.61
CA LEU A 318 8.99 -21.41 -34.26
C LEU A 318 8.04 -21.51 -35.47
N SER A 319 8.07 -22.61 -36.21
CA SER A 319 7.12 -22.86 -37.30
C SER A 319 5.67 -22.97 -36.81
N VAL A 320 5.46 -23.76 -35.75
CA VAL A 320 4.14 -23.94 -35.11
C VAL A 320 3.70 -22.64 -34.44
N ALA A 321 4.61 -21.90 -33.82
CA ALA A 321 4.32 -20.59 -33.25
C ALA A 321 3.83 -19.59 -34.32
N ALA A 322 4.45 -19.59 -35.52
CA ALA A 322 4.02 -18.75 -36.63
C ALA A 322 2.60 -19.09 -37.10
N GLU A 323 2.29 -20.39 -37.24
CA GLU A 323 0.95 -20.89 -37.58
C GLU A 323 -0.09 -20.48 -36.54
N ARG A 324 0.20 -20.69 -35.24
CA ARG A 324 -0.71 -20.33 -34.13
C ARG A 324 -0.98 -18.83 -34.03
N LEU A 325 0.00 -18.01 -34.39
CA LEU A 325 -0.13 -16.55 -34.38
C LEU A 325 -0.69 -15.99 -35.70
N GLY A 326 -0.92 -16.82 -36.72
CA GLY A 326 -1.43 -16.39 -38.02
C GLY A 326 -0.45 -15.51 -38.81
N ILE A 327 0.86 -15.68 -38.60
CA ILE A 327 1.93 -14.93 -39.28
C ILE A 327 2.81 -15.84 -40.13
N SER A 328 3.53 -15.26 -41.10
CA SER A 328 4.48 -16.03 -41.90
C SER A 328 5.69 -16.48 -41.04
N HIS A 329 6.30 -17.60 -41.41
CA HIS A 329 7.51 -18.08 -40.74
C HIS A 329 8.65 -17.04 -40.78
N GLU A 330 8.78 -16.29 -41.88
CA GLU A 330 9.78 -15.24 -42.02
C GLU A 330 9.51 -14.06 -41.08
N THR A 331 8.24 -13.68 -40.90
CA THR A 331 7.85 -12.66 -39.92
C THR A 331 8.15 -13.10 -38.49
N ALA A 332 7.83 -14.36 -38.13
CA ALA A 332 8.17 -14.90 -36.81
C ALA A 332 9.69 -14.92 -36.57
N ARG A 333 10.48 -15.27 -37.59
CA ARG A 333 11.94 -15.23 -37.55
C ARG A 333 12.48 -13.81 -37.37
N SER A 334 11.88 -12.83 -38.04
CA SER A 334 12.22 -11.41 -37.89
C SER A 334 11.95 -10.90 -36.46
N HIS A 335 10.78 -11.22 -35.90
CA HIS A 335 10.46 -10.90 -34.50
C HIS A 335 11.44 -11.54 -33.53
N LEU A 336 11.78 -12.83 -33.70
CA LEU A 336 12.75 -13.51 -32.84
C LEU A 336 14.15 -12.89 -32.92
N ARG A 337 14.58 -12.45 -34.12
CA ARG A 337 15.86 -11.73 -34.29
C ARG A 337 15.84 -10.38 -33.56
N SER A 338 14.72 -9.66 -33.60
CA SER A 338 14.54 -8.42 -32.85
C SER A 338 14.62 -8.67 -31.34
N VAL A 339 13.98 -9.74 -30.85
CA VAL A 339 14.05 -10.16 -29.43
C VAL A 339 15.49 -10.45 -29.02
N PHE A 340 16.26 -11.19 -29.82
CA PHE A 340 17.67 -11.45 -29.55
C PHE A 340 18.51 -10.18 -29.48
N ASN A 341 18.29 -9.22 -30.36
CA ASN A 341 18.98 -7.93 -30.31
C ASN A 341 18.63 -7.12 -29.06
N LYS A 342 17.36 -7.13 -28.62
CA LYS A 342 16.89 -6.38 -27.44
C LYS A 342 17.29 -7.03 -26.11
N THR A 343 17.37 -8.36 -26.08
CA THR A 343 17.73 -9.13 -24.88
C THR A 343 19.24 -9.38 -24.76
N GLY A 344 20.00 -9.23 -25.84
CA GLY A 344 21.42 -9.59 -25.91
C GLY A 344 21.67 -11.10 -25.94
N ILE A 345 20.61 -11.91 -26.08
CA ILE A 345 20.68 -13.37 -26.08
C ILE A 345 20.77 -13.87 -27.52
N SER A 346 21.67 -14.80 -27.81
CA SER A 346 21.92 -15.30 -29.17
C SER A 346 21.29 -16.66 -29.47
N ARG A 347 20.70 -17.35 -28.49
CA ARG A 347 20.12 -18.70 -28.64
C ARG A 347 18.73 -18.77 -28.03
N GLN A 348 17.81 -19.43 -28.74
CA GLN A 348 16.44 -19.63 -28.28
C GLN A 348 16.36 -20.36 -26.93
N ALA A 349 17.17 -21.41 -26.73
CA ALA A 349 17.19 -22.15 -25.46
C ALA A 349 17.67 -21.29 -24.28
N ASP A 350 18.58 -20.34 -24.55
CA ASP A 350 19.07 -19.41 -23.53
C ASP A 350 18.00 -18.36 -23.21
N LEU A 351 17.23 -17.92 -24.20
CA LEU A 351 16.09 -17.01 -24.02
C LEU A 351 15.00 -17.66 -23.17
N VAL A 352 14.64 -18.92 -23.46
CA VAL A 352 13.65 -19.67 -22.66
C VAL A 352 14.17 -19.88 -21.23
N ARG A 353 15.44 -20.25 -21.06
CA ARG A 353 16.04 -20.42 -19.73
C ARG A 353 16.06 -19.12 -18.93
N GLU A 354 16.39 -18.00 -19.54
CA GLU A 354 16.38 -16.70 -18.88
C GLU A 354 14.96 -16.28 -18.49
N ALA A 355 14.00 -16.49 -19.39
CA ALA A 355 12.59 -16.23 -19.12
C ALA A 355 12.07 -17.02 -17.90
N LEU A 356 12.53 -18.27 -17.76
CA LEU A 356 12.17 -19.16 -16.65
C LEU A 356 12.94 -18.88 -15.35
N ARG A 357 14.07 -18.15 -15.41
CA ARG A 357 14.88 -17.72 -14.25
C ARG A 357 14.53 -16.34 -13.73
N GLY A 358 13.73 -15.57 -14.47
CA GLY A 358 13.43 -14.19 -14.14
C GLY A 358 12.89 -13.99 -12.71
N PRO A 359 13.08 -12.79 -12.13
CA PRO A 359 12.89 -12.50 -10.70
C PRO A 359 11.46 -12.72 -10.16
N ALA A 360 10.48 -13.02 -11.02
CA ALA A 360 9.12 -13.35 -10.63
C ALA A 360 8.96 -14.80 -10.08
N LEU A 361 9.98 -15.67 -10.21
CA LEU A 361 9.84 -17.12 -9.95
C LEU A 361 10.83 -17.72 -8.95
N GLU A 362 11.81 -16.98 -8.42
CA GLU A 362 12.72 -17.49 -7.39
C GLU A 362 12.05 -17.49 -6.00
N GLY A 363 11.10 -18.40 -5.81
CA GLY A 363 10.64 -18.86 -4.50
C GLY A 363 11.53 -20.00 -4.01
N ASP A 364 12.70 -19.63 -3.50
CA ASP A 364 13.63 -20.37 -2.63
C ASP A 364 14.33 -21.64 -3.16
N ALA A 365 15.62 -21.47 -3.49
CA ALA A 365 16.68 -22.44 -3.19
C ALA A 365 18.07 -21.79 -3.34
N ALA A 366 18.77 -21.65 -2.21
CA ALA A 366 20.21 -21.41 -2.07
C ALA A 366 20.72 -19.99 -2.39
N SER A 367 20.82 -19.20 -1.33
CA SER A 367 22.01 -18.42 -0.94
C SER A 367 23.07 -18.20 -2.02
N ARG A 368 23.08 -16.98 -2.58
CA ARG A 368 24.30 -16.27 -2.96
C ARG A 368 24.22 -14.81 -2.52
N PRO A 369 25.27 -14.27 -1.88
CA PRO A 369 25.24 -12.90 -1.38
C PRO A 369 25.18 -11.93 -2.57
N ALA A 370 24.34 -10.92 -2.43
CA ALA A 370 24.30 -9.76 -3.31
C ALA A 370 25.72 -9.19 -3.45
N ALA A 371 26.22 -9.11 -4.69
CA ALA A 371 27.44 -8.41 -4.98
C ALA A 371 27.30 -6.96 -4.50
N ALA A 372 28.21 -6.55 -3.62
CA ALA A 372 28.30 -5.21 -3.07
C ALA A 372 28.28 -4.18 -4.21
N LEU A 373 27.24 -3.34 -4.23
CA LEU A 373 27.27 -2.07 -4.94
C LEU A 373 28.40 -1.24 -4.33
N GLY A 374 29.48 -1.06 -5.09
CA GLY A 374 30.63 -0.26 -4.68
C GLY A 374 30.24 1.19 -4.38
N PRO A 375 31.07 1.92 -3.61
CA PRO A 375 30.76 3.25 -3.14
C PRO A 375 30.65 4.26 -4.30
N ILE A 376 29.60 5.07 -4.26
CA ILE A 376 29.36 6.22 -5.13
C ILE A 376 30.53 7.21 -4.98
N PRO A 377 31.17 7.68 -6.07
CA PRO A 377 32.24 8.66 -5.97
C PRO A 377 31.68 10.01 -5.53
N ARG A 378 32.25 10.56 -4.45
CA ARG A 378 32.06 11.97 -4.09
C ARG A 378 32.69 12.84 -5.18
N ARG A 379 31.88 13.62 -5.89
CA ARG A 379 32.40 14.75 -6.67
C ARG A 379 32.87 15.83 -5.70
N GLY A 380 34.10 16.29 -5.92
CA GLY A 380 34.75 17.38 -5.19
C GLY A 380 34.25 18.76 -5.57
#